data_AF-A0A3P1XVC1-F1
#
_entry.id   AF-A0A3P1XVC1-F1
#
_cell.length_a   1.000
_cell.length_b   1.000
_cell.length_c   1.000
_cell.angle_alpha   90.00
_cell.angle_beta   90.00
_cell.angle_gamma   90.00
#
_symmetry.space_group_name_H-M   'P 1'
#
loop_
_entity.id
_entity.type
_entity.pdbx_description
1 polymer ?
#
loop_
_entity_poly.entity_id
_entity_poly.type
_entity_poly.pdbx_seq_one_letter_code
_entity_poly.pdbx_strand_id
1 'polypeptide(L)'
;MTEPTKVTTLDHVVIRFSGDSGDGMQLTGTIFSNLSAVFGNDISTFPDYPAEVRAPQGSLSGISGFQVHLGTKKVYTPGDKADVLVAMNPAALKVNVKNLRPGSIVIIDSDSFTTRDLEKAEFKTEDPIQELGLTNVQVVSAPISTMVRDGLAEFGLDNKSALRCKNMFTLGLVCWLFDRPLDHAMTMLQTKFAKKPDIAKANIKALTDGYNYGNNIHASVSTYRIEGSKQKPGVYMDVNGNNATSYGLIAAAEKGNLRLFLGSYPITPATDILHELSKHKNLGVITVQAEDEIAGICTAIGASFAGCLGVTSTSGPGLALKSEAIGLAMIAELPLVVIDVQRGGPSTGMPTKSEQADLMQALYGRNGESPVVVLAASTPTDCFDMAYWAGKLAVEHMSPVILLTDAFIANGSSAWRIPDYLNDYPAIKPNYVENYKSEEPWKAYRRDKESLVRYWAVPGTEGFTHRIGGLEKDYDTSSISTDPKNHQKMVQTRQGKIDKIADYIPEVEVLGDQDADLLIVGWGGTFGHLHEAMDILRQNGHKVGLAHFRFINPLPKNTEQILKQYPNVVVAEQNNGQFASYLRSKVKDFNPHKFNRIKGQPFVVSRLVEEFTKIMEGK
;
A
#
# COMPACT_ATOMS: atom_id res chain seq x y z
N MET A 1 -21.85 36.62 -26.29
CA MET A 1 -22.11 35.19 -26.56
C MET A 1 -20.78 34.49 -26.45
N THR A 2 -20.50 33.85 -25.31
CA THR A 2 -19.29 33.06 -25.10
C THR A 2 -19.37 31.80 -25.95
N GLU A 3 -18.36 31.55 -26.78
CA GLU A 3 -18.25 30.28 -27.50
C GLU A 3 -18.29 29.12 -26.49
N PRO A 4 -19.09 28.07 -26.72
CA PRO A 4 -19.13 26.94 -25.81
C PRO A 4 -17.76 26.26 -25.78
N THR A 5 -17.17 26.16 -24.59
CA THR A 5 -15.90 25.46 -24.35
C THR A 5 -15.98 24.05 -24.92
N LYS A 6 -15.06 23.69 -25.82
CA LYS A 6 -15.03 22.37 -26.45
C LYS A 6 -14.54 21.32 -25.45
N VAL A 7 -15.49 20.62 -24.81
CA VAL A 7 -15.20 19.54 -23.85
C VAL A 7 -14.87 18.25 -24.60
N THR A 8 -13.72 17.66 -24.34
CA THR A 8 -13.32 16.34 -24.89
C THR A 8 -13.41 15.26 -23.81
N THR A 9 -14.12 14.15 -24.08
CA THR A 9 -14.21 13.05 -23.12
C THR A 9 -12.96 12.17 -23.18
N LEU A 10 -12.37 11.85 -22.02
CA LEU A 10 -11.24 10.94 -21.88
C LEU A 10 -11.63 9.69 -21.08
N ASP A 11 -11.09 8.54 -21.45
CA ASP A 11 -11.28 7.27 -20.73
C ASP A 11 -10.47 7.22 -19.42
N HIS A 12 -9.29 7.83 -19.42
CA HIS A 12 -8.44 7.96 -18.25
C HIS A 12 -7.54 9.20 -18.34
N VAL A 13 -7.00 9.63 -17.21
CA VAL A 13 -5.96 10.66 -17.18
C VAL A 13 -5.01 10.46 -16.01
N VAL A 14 -3.74 10.77 -16.22
CA VAL A 14 -2.69 10.81 -15.19
C VAL A 14 -2.26 12.25 -14.96
N ILE A 15 -2.42 12.72 -13.73
CA ILE A 15 -2.04 14.07 -13.29
C ILE A 15 -0.96 13.96 -12.23
N ARG A 16 0.11 14.73 -12.37
CA ARG A 16 1.19 14.81 -11.39
C ARG A 16 1.30 16.22 -10.83
N PHE A 17 1.10 16.35 -9.53
CA PHE A 17 1.36 17.57 -8.78
C PHE A 17 2.78 17.52 -8.22
N SER A 18 3.61 18.52 -8.52
CA SER A 18 5.00 18.53 -8.09
C SER A 18 5.45 19.91 -7.63
N GLY A 19 6.17 19.93 -6.50
CA GLY A 19 6.70 21.14 -5.87
C GLY A 19 7.69 20.80 -4.78
N ASP A 20 8.12 21.79 -4.00
CA ASP A 20 9.02 21.55 -2.88
C ASP A 20 8.28 20.84 -1.73
N SER A 21 9.02 20.06 -0.94
CA SER A 21 8.49 19.53 0.32
C SER A 21 7.94 20.68 1.20
N GLY A 22 6.65 20.61 1.51
CA GLY A 22 5.93 21.64 2.27
C GLY A 22 5.00 22.55 1.44
N ASP A 23 5.04 22.49 0.10
CA ASP A 23 4.15 23.26 -0.77
C ASP A 23 2.70 22.72 -0.81
N GLY A 24 2.42 21.62 -0.12
CA GLY A 24 1.06 21.08 -0.01
C GLY A 24 0.57 20.37 -1.28
N MET A 25 1.47 19.82 -2.11
CA MET A 25 1.11 19.00 -3.28
C MET A 25 0.33 17.75 -2.92
N GLN A 26 0.68 17.12 -1.79
CA GLN A 26 -0.03 15.97 -1.23
C GLN A 26 -1.51 16.32 -0.96
N LEU A 27 -1.75 17.44 -0.25
CA LEU A 27 -3.10 17.90 0.05
C LEU A 27 -3.90 18.18 -1.23
N THR A 28 -3.26 18.85 -2.19
CA THR A 28 -3.87 19.18 -3.48
C THR A 28 -4.33 17.93 -4.22
N GLY A 29 -3.44 16.95 -4.34
CA GLY A 29 -3.75 15.68 -4.95
C GLY A 29 -4.83 14.88 -4.22
N THR A 30 -4.82 14.87 -2.88
CA THR A 30 -5.88 14.22 -2.08
C THR A 30 -7.26 14.85 -2.33
N ILE A 31 -7.37 16.19 -2.32
CA ILE A 31 -8.66 16.85 -2.58
C ILE A 31 -9.14 16.53 -3.99
N PHE A 32 -8.25 16.58 -4.98
CA PHE A 32 -8.61 16.27 -6.36
C PHE A 32 -9.05 14.80 -6.54
N SER A 33 -8.38 13.87 -5.87
CA SER A 33 -8.72 12.44 -5.89
C SER A 33 -10.10 12.19 -5.27
N ASN A 34 -10.35 12.78 -4.10
CA ASN A 34 -11.64 12.66 -3.41
C ASN A 34 -12.78 13.31 -4.21
N LEU A 35 -12.52 14.47 -4.83
CA LEU A 35 -13.47 15.13 -5.72
C LEU A 35 -13.86 14.18 -6.86
N SER A 36 -12.87 13.55 -7.49
CA SER A 36 -13.09 12.64 -8.62
C SER A 36 -13.82 11.36 -8.22
N ALA A 37 -13.52 10.82 -7.03
CA ALA A 37 -14.23 9.67 -6.47
C ALA A 37 -15.73 9.97 -6.22
N VAL A 38 -16.07 11.17 -5.76
CA VAL A 38 -17.48 11.61 -5.60
C VAL A 38 -18.23 11.60 -6.94
N PHE A 39 -17.54 11.89 -8.05
CA PHE A 39 -18.09 11.81 -9.40
C PHE A 39 -18.10 10.39 -10.00
N GLY A 40 -17.76 9.37 -9.21
CA GLY A 40 -17.79 7.96 -9.63
C GLY A 40 -16.61 7.52 -10.49
N ASN A 41 -15.54 8.32 -10.56
CA ASN A 41 -14.30 7.90 -11.19
C ASN A 41 -13.55 6.94 -10.27
N ASP A 42 -12.92 5.92 -10.86
CA ASP A 42 -11.98 5.10 -10.09
C ASP A 42 -10.62 5.80 -10.00
N ILE A 43 -9.90 5.56 -8.90
CA ILE A 43 -8.70 6.31 -8.55
C ILE A 43 -7.56 5.38 -8.12
N SER A 44 -6.35 5.72 -8.56
CA SER A 44 -5.11 5.18 -8.02
C SER A 44 -4.12 6.33 -7.80
N THR A 45 -3.57 6.42 -6.59
CA THR A 45 -2.67 7.51 -6.21
C THR A 45 -1.28 7.00 -5.82
N PHE A 46 -0.28 7.84 -6.05
CA PHE A 46 1.09 7.59 -5.63
C PHE A 46 1.73 8.84 -5.03
N PRO A 47 1.82 8.91 -3.69
CA PRO A 47 2.64 9.88 -2.98
C PRO A 47 4.13 9.59 -3.17
N ASP A 48 4.88 10.58 -3.67
CA ASP A 48 6.33 10.48 -3.85
C ASP A 48 7.03 11.51 -2.95
N TYR A 49 7.64 11.02 -1.87
CA TYR A 49 8.34 11.85 -0.89
C TYR A 49 9.85 11.88 -1.15
N PRO A 50 10.50 13.05 -1.02
CA PRO A 50 11.94 13.11 -0.92
C PRO A 50 12.41 12.47 0.39
N ALA A 51 13.67 12.04 0.45
CA ALA A 51 14.24 11.47 1.67
C ALA A 51 14.43 12.54 2.77
N GLU A 52 14.64 13.80 2.37
CA GLU A 52 14.85 14.91 3.28
C GLU A 52 13.53 15.57 3.68
N VAL A 53 13.31 15.71 5.00
CA VAL A 53 12.09 16.36 5.54
C VAL A 53 12.02 17.84 5.12
N ARG A 54 13.17 18.52 5.07
CA ARG A 54 13.29 19.92 4.62
C ARG A 54 14.57 20.13 3.82
N ALA A 55 14.56 19.68 2.58
CA ALA A 55 15.58 20.08 1.62
C ALA A 55 15.52 21.60 1.36
N PRO A 56 16.63 22.22 0.90
CA PRO A 56 16.60 23.60 0.43
C PRO A 56 15.56 23.79 -0.67
N GLN A 57 14.75 24.87 -0.56
CA GLN A 57 13.72 25.17 -1.57
C GLN A 57 14.34 25.38 -2.96
N GLY A 58 13.73 24.76 -3.97
CA GLY A 58 14.20 24.77 -5.35
C GLY A 58 15.33 23.78 -5.65
N SER A 59 15.70 22.89 -4.73
CA SER A 59 16.67 21.82 -4.97
C SER A 59 16.03 20.59 -5.60
N LEU A 60 16.78 19.86 -6.44
CA LEU A 60 16.30 18.65 -7.11
C LEU A 60 15.99 17.51 -6.12
N SER A 61 16.74 17.40 -5.02
CA SER A 61 16.52 16.39 -3.97
C SER A 61 15.31 16.68 -3.08
N GLY A 62 14.81 17.92 -3.08
CA GLY A 62 13.70 18.39 -2.27
C GLY A 62 12.31 18.26 -2.87
N ILE A 63 12.23 17.77 -4.11
CA ILE A 63 10.97 17.69 -4.84
C ILE A 63 10.09 16.58 -4.28
N SER A 64 8.86 16.95 -3.95
CA SER A 64 7.77 16.03 -3.63
C SER A 64 6.75 16.00 -4.75
N GLY A 65 6.29 14.79 -5.09
CA GLY A 65 5.27 14.54 -6.09
C GLY A 65 4.03 13.89 -5.49
N PHE A 66 2.88 14.13 -6.12
CA PHE A 66 1.67 13.34 -5.92
C PHE A 66 1.07 13.05 -7.29
N GLN A 67 1.01 11.77 -7.65
CA GLN A 67 0.43 11.34 -8.92
C GLN A 67 -0.96 10.75 -8.69
N VAL A 68 -1.89 11.10 -9.57
CA VAL A 68 -3.28 10.64 -9.57
C VAL A 68 -3.61 10.11 -10.94
N HIS A 69 -4.07 8.86 -10.99
CA HIS A 69 -4.68 8.29 -12.18
C HIS A 69 -6.17 8.15 -11.95
N LEU A 70 -6.95 8.81 -12.81
CA LEU A 70 -8.40 8.72 -12.83
C LEU A 70 -8.83 7.93 -14.05
N GLY A 71 -9.83 7.07 -13.89
CA GLY A 71 -10.40 6.30 -14.99
C GLY A 71 -11.92 6.26 -14.95
N THR A 72 -12.51 6.08 -16.13
CA THR A 72 -13.92 5.68 -16.27
C THR A 72 -14.08 4.25 -15.74
N LYS A 73 -13.16 3.35 -16.10
CA LYS A 73 -13.07 1.96 -15.63
C LYS A 73 -12.13 1.83 -14.43
N LYS A 74 -12.03 0.60 -13.91
CA LYS A 74 -11.16 0.28 -12.78
C LYS A 74 -9.69 0.61 -13.11
N VAL A 75 -9.04 1.37 -12.24
CA VAL A 75 -7.64 1.82 -12.37
C VAL A 75 -6.80 1.10 -11.33
N TYR A 76 -5.72 0.45 -11.79
CA TYR A 76 -4.89 -0.37 -10.90
C TYR A 76 -3.51 0.20 -10.62
N THR A 77 -3.06 1.17 -11.42
CA THR A 77 -1.74 1.81 -11.28
C THR A 77 -1.89 3.32 -11.29
N PRO A 78 -0.94 4.08 -10.72
CA PRO A 78 -0.91 5.53 -10.86
C PRO A 78 -0.54 5.99 -12.29
N GLY A 79 -0.27 5.07 -13.22
CA GLY A 79 0.13 5.35 -14.61
C GLY A 79 1.64 5.56 -14.81
N ASP A 80 2.17 5.12 -15.95
CA ASP A 80 3.60 5.23 -16.28
C ASP A 80 4.08 6.68 -16.51
N LYS A 81 3.21 7.49 -17.14
CA LYS A 81 3.53 8.85 -17.58
C LYS A 81 2.33 9.76 -17.37
N ALA A 82 2.59 11.02 -17.03
CA ALA A 82 1.58 12.04 -16.81
C ALA A 82 1.09 12.66 -18.12
N ASP A 83 -0.23 12.82 -18.22
CA ASP A 83 -0.92 13.64 -19.23
C ASP A 83 -0.93 15.12 -18.82
N VAL A 84 -0.94 15.39 -17.50
CA VAL A 84 -0.85 16.74 -16.94
C VAL A 84 0.20 16.80 -15.84
N LEU A 85 1.12 17.77 -15.92
CA LEU A 85 2.09 18.08 -14.87
C LEU A 85 1.83 19.49 -14.33
N VAL A 86 1.58 19.59 -13.03
CA VAL A 86 1.63 20.85 -12.29
C VAL A 86 3.01 20.98 -11.67
N ALA A 87 3.83 21.89 -12.18
CA ALA A 87 5.18 22.15 -11.69
C ALA A 87 5.25 23.53 -11.03
N MET A 88 5.35 23.55 -9.69
CA MET A 88 5.37 24.79 -8.92
C MET A 88 6.68 25.58 -9.03
N ASN A 89 7.76 24.95 -9.50
CA ASN A 89 9.09 25.55 -9.65
C ASN A 89 9.93 24.81 -10.73
N PRO A 90 11.08 25.34 -11.15
CA PRO A 90 11.91 24.74 -12.20
C PRO A 90 12.47 23.36 -11.84
N ALA A 91 12.80 23.13 -10.57
CA ALA A 91 13.29 21.83 -10.11
C ALA A 91 12.21 20.73 -10.26
N ALA A 92 10.96 21.06 -9.93
CA ALA A 92 9.81 20.19 -10.14
C ALA A 92 9.60 19.88 -11.64
N LEU A 93 9.82 20.85 -12.52
CA LEU A 93 9.77 20.60 -13.97
C LEU A 93 10.87 19.63 -14.42
N LYS A 94 12.12 19.92 -14.05
CA LYS A 94 13.31 19.15 -14.45
C LYS A 94 13.28 17.70 -13.97
N VAL A 95 12.84 17.45 -12.74
CA VAL A 95 12.74 16.09 -12.17
C VAL A 95 11.71 15.24 -12.90
N ASN A 96 10.62 15.85 -13.38
CA ASN A 96 9.44 15.13 -13.87
C ASN A 96 9.29 15.11 -15.40
N VAL A 97 10.07 15.90 -16.14
CA VAL A 97 9.98 15.96 -17.62
C VAL A 97 10.08 14.59 -18.30
N LYS A 98 10.91 13.69 -17.77
CA LYS A 98 11.09 12.31 -18.27
C LYS A 98 9.82 11.45 -18.15
N ASN A 99 8.88 11.85 -17.29
CA ASN A 99 7.64 11.15 -17.02
C ASN A 99 6.44 11.77 -17.77
N LEU A 100 6.66 12.66 -18.74
CA LEU A 100 5.59 13.25 -19.54
C LEU A 100 5.27 12.41 -20.78
N ARG A 101 3.99 12.34 -21.15
CA ARG A 101 3.56 11.84 -22.46
C ARG A 101 3.68 12.93 -23.53
N PRO A 102 3.96 12.57 -24.80
CA PRO A 102 3.79 13.50 -25.90
C PRO A 102 2.36 14.06 -25.92
N GLY A 103 2.21 15.37 -26.11
CA GLY A 103 0.93 16.07 -26.04
C GLY A 103 0.48 16.45 -24.63
N SER A 104 1.29 16.20 -23.60
CA SER A 104 0.93 16.54 -22.21
C SER A 104 0.78 18.04 -21.99
N ILE A 105 -0.02 18.40 -20.98
CA ILE A 105 -0.17 19.78 -20.51
C ILE A 105 0.74 20.01 -19.32
N VAL A 106 1.50 21.10 -19.34
CA VAL A 106 2.40 21.49 -18.25
C VAL A 106 1.93 22.84 -17.69
N ILE A 107 1.43 22.84 -16.46
CA ILE A 107 1.01 24.04 -15.73
C ILE A 107 2.19 24.52 -14.89
N ILE A 108 2.64 25.76 -15.09
CA ILE A 108 3.77 26.36 -14.36
C ILE A 108 3.39 27.67 -13.68
N ASP A 109 3.98 27.92 -12.51
CA ASP A 109 3.96 29.22 -11.84
C ASP A 109 5.09 30.10 -12.40
N SER A 110 4.78 30.97 -13.36
CA SER A 110 5.78 31.79 -14.05
C SER A 110 6.59 32.70 -13.12
N ASP A 111 5.99 33.09 -11.99
CA ASP A 111 6.65 33.90 -10.98
C ASP A 111 7.78 33.15 -10.25
N SER A 112 7.77 31.81 -10.30
CA SER A 112 8.78 30.94 -9.70
C SER A 112 9.88 30.52 -10.67
N PHE A 113 9.92 31.08 -11.89
CA PHE A 113 10.90 30.77 -12.94
C PHE A 113 11.88 31.95 -13.17
N THR A 114 12.42 32.51 -12.09
CA THR A 114 13.45 33.57 -12.17
C THR A 114 14.84 33.00 -12.43
N THR A 115 15.80 33.82 -12.88
CA THR A 115 17.20 33.39 -13.10
C THR A 115 17.78 32.66 -11.89
N ARG A 116 17.52 33.16 -10.67
CA ARG A 116 17.99 32.53 -9.42
C ARG A 116 17.38 31.16 -9.18
N ASP A 117 16.11 30.96 -9.53
CA ASP A 117 15.41 29.69 -9.33
C ASP A 117 15.84 28.65 -10.37
N LEU A 118 16.12 29.09 -11.60
CA LEU A 118 16.72 28.28 -12.66
C LEU A 118 18.13 27.80 -12.27
N GLU A 119 18.98 28.68 -11.75
CA GLU A 119 20.32 28.33 -11.26
C GLU A 119 20.27 27.27 -10.14
N LYS A 120 19.36 27.43 -9.16
CA LYS A 120 19.17 26.44 -8.08
C LYS A 120 18.72 25.07 -8.59
N ALA A 121 17.91 25.06 -9.64
CA ALA A 121 17.49 23.84 -10.33
C ALA A 121 18.52 23.35 -11.35
N GLU A 122 19.71 23.94 -11.37
CA GLU A 122 20.86 23.59 -12.21
C GLU A 122 20.58 23.73 -13.72
N PHE A 123 19.71 24.66 -14.12
CA PHE A 123 19.55 25.01 -15.54
C PHE A 123 20.74 25.82 -16.04
N LYS A 124 21.07 25.67 -17.32
CA LYS A 124 22.19 26.38 -17.97
C LYS A 124 21.72 27.56 -18.82
N THR A 125 20.44 27.60 -19.15
CA THR A 125 19.81 28.61 -19.98
C THR A 125 18.65 29.28 -19.25
N GLU A 126 18.22 30.45 -19.74
CA GLU A 126 17.03 31.14 -19.24
C GLU A 126 15.72 30.57 -19.82
N ASP A 127 15.80 29.67 -20.80
CA ASP A 127 14.66 28.98 -21.39
C ASP A 127 14.64 27.49 -21.00
N PRO A 128 14.02 27.14 -19.85
CA PRO A 128 13.94 25.77 -19.40
C PRO A 128 13.08 24.87 -20.30
N ILE A 129 12.16 25.45 -21.08
CA ILE A 129 11.30 24.68 -22.00
C ILE A 129 12.16 24.20 -23.17
N GLN A 130 12.97 25.08 -23.73
CA GLN A 130 13.91 24.74 -24.80
C GLN A 130 15.01 23.79 -24.31
N GLU A 131 15.61 24.04 -23.14
CA GLU A 131 16.68 23.19 -22.59
C GLU A 131 16.22 21.75 -22.32
N LEU A 132 14.97 21.57 -21.90
CA LEU A 132 14.39 20.24 -21.68
C LEU A 132 13.80 19.60 -22.94
N GLY A 133 13.85 20.28 -24.10
CA GLY A 133 13.33 19.75 -25.36
C GLY A 133 11.80 19.56 -25.33
N LEU A 134 11.08 20.40 -24.61
CA LEU A 134 9.62 20.33 -24.43
C LEU A 134 8.87 20.90 -25.65
N THR A 135 9.11 20.34 -26.84
CA THR A 135 8.51 20.82 -28.10
C THR A 135 7.10 20.28 -28.35
N ASN A 136 6.77 19.13 -27.74
CA ASN A 136 5.50 18.43 -27.95
C ASN A 136 4.60 18.48 -26.71
N VAL A 137 4.65 19.57 -25.94
CA VAL A 137 3.80 19.77 -24.77
C VAL A 137 3.09 21.11 -24.86
N GLN A 138 1.93 21.20 -24.21
CA GLN A 138 1.20 22.46 -24.11
C GLN A 138 1.53 23.11 -22.76
N VAL A 139 2.27 24.21 -22.78
CA VAL A 139 2.62 24.94 -21.56
C VAL A 139 1.53 25.95 -21.22
N VAL A 140 0.96 25.83 -20.02
CA VAL A 140 0.03 26.78 -19.42
C VAL A 140 0.81 27.55 -18.35
N SER A 141 1.22 28.75 -18.72
CA SER A 141 2.00 29.64 -17.85
C SER A 141 1.05 30.62 -17.15
N ALA A 142 1.09 30.67 -15.82
CA ALA A 142 0.29 31.59 -15.02
C ALA A 142 1.14 32.23 -13.91
N PRO A 143 1.00 33.55 -13.65
CA PRO A 143 1.68 34.23 -12.54
C PRO A 143 0.99 33.91 -11.21
N ILE A 144 1.02 32.63 -10.80
CA ILE A 144 0.24 32.08 -9.69
C ILE A 144 0.59 32.79 -8.39
N SER A 145 1.88 33.03 -8.13
CA SER A 145 2.31 33.69 -6.89
C SER A 145 1.76 35.12 -6.77
N THR A 146 1.73 35.87 -7.86
CA THR A 146 1.21 37.24 -7.90
C THR A 146 -0.30 37.24 -7.78
N MET A 147 -1.00 36.41 -8.56
CA MET A 147 -2.46 36.30 -8.50
C MET A 147 -2.98 35.90 -7.13
N VAL A 148 -2.31 34.97 -6.45
CA VAL A 148 -2.71 34.55 -5.10
C VAL A 148 -2.47 35.66 -4.07
N ARG A 149 -1.39 36.43 -4.20
CA ARG A 149 -1.15 37.58 -3.30
C ARG A 149 -2.22 38.65 -3.48
N ASP A 150 -2.51 39.01 -4.73
CA ASP A 150 -3.48 40.07 -5.05
C ASP A 150 -4.90 39.65 -4.67
N GLY A 151 -5.29 38.41 -4.99
CA GLY A 151 -6.61 37.86 -4.65
C GLY A 151 -6.86 37.67 -3.14
N LEU A 152 -5.79 37.61 -2.34
CA LEU A 152 -5.86 37.47 -0.88
C LEU A 152 -5.49 38.73 -0.10
N ALA A 153 -5.25 39.87 -0.77
CA ALA A 153 -4.82 41.11 -0.12
C ALA A 153 -5.80 41.57 0.98
N GLU A 154 -7.10 41.36 0.78
CA GLU A 154 -8.16 41.73 1.72
C GLU A 154 -8.26 40.82 2.96
N PHE A 155 -7.57 39.67 2.96
CA PHE A 155 -7.63 38.71 4.07
C PHE A 155 -6.67 39.02 5.22
N GLY A 156 -5.83 40.06 5.08
CA GLY A 156 -4.88 40.47 6.12
C GLY A 156 -3.82 39.41 6.46
N LEU A 157 -3.58 38.45 5.56
CA LEU A 157 -2.57 37.40 5.73
C LEU A 157 -1.17 37.96 5.47
N ASP A 158 -0.18 37.49 6.24
CA ASP A 158 1.21 37.75 5.91
C ASP A 158 1.59 37.07 4.57
N ASN A 159 2.59 37.61 3.87
CA ASN A 159 2.97 37.16 2.54
C ASN A 159 3.28 35.64 2.48
N LYS A 160 3.88 35.09 3.54
CA LYS A 160 4.21 33.66 3.61
C LYS A 160 2.94 32.80 3.74
N SER A 161 1.95 33.26 4.49
CA SER A 161 0.66 32.58 4.62
C SER A 161 -0.17 32.66 3.34
N ALA A 162 -0.16 33.80 2.64
CA ALA A 162 -0.83 33.94 1.34
C ALA A 162 -0.22 32.98 0.29
N LEU A 163 1.11 32.96 0.15
CA LEU A 163 1.82 32.09 -0.80
C LEU A 163 1.67 30.59 -0.51
N ARG A 164 1.26 30.20 0.70
CA ARG A 164 0.91 28.80 1.00
C ARG A 164 -0.40 28.35 0.36
N CYS A 165 -1.21 29.26 -0.17
CA CYS A 165 -2.45 28.95 -0.88
C CYS A 165 -2.25 28.72 -2.39
N LYS A 166 -1.01 28.85 -2.91
CA LYS A 166 -0.69 28.62 -4.34
C LYS A 166 -1.13 27.24 -4.84
N ASN A 167 -1.03 26.25 -3.97
CA ASN A 167 -1.45 24.88 -4.24
C ASN A 167 -2.97 24.76 -4.48
N MET A 168 -3.78 25.58 -3.82
CA MET A 168 -5.23 25.63 -4.07
C MET A 168 -5.57 26.38 -5.34
N PHE A 169 -4.81 27.42 -5.70
CA PHE A 169 -4.95 28.06 -7.00
C PHE A 169 -4.68 27.08 -8.14
N THR A 170 -3.60 26.29 -8.05
CA THR A 170 -3.33 25.25 -9.05
C THR A 170 -4.38 24.13 -9.05
N LEU A 171 -4.91 23.75 -7.89
CA LEU A 171 -6.07 22.87 -7.82
C LEU A 171 -7.26 23.44 -8.61
N GLY A 172 -7.52 24.74 -8.49
CA GLY A 172 -8.58 25.43 -9.22
C GLY A 172 -8.40 25.34 -10.73
N LEU A 173 -7.17 25.54 -11.22
CA LEU A 173 -6.83 25.37 -12.64
C LEU A 173 -7.04 23.94 -13.12
N VAL A 174 -6.67 22.94 -12.31
CA VAL A 174 -6.89 21.54 -12.66
C VAL A 174 -8.37 21.19 -12.64
N CYS A 175 -9.15 21.71 -11.68
CA CYS A 175 -10.61 21.56 -11.68
C CYS A 175 -11.24 22.18 -12.94
N TRP A 176 -10.76 23.34 -13.38
CA TRP A 176 -11.20 23.95 -14.65
C TRP A 176 -10.84 23.07 -15.84
N LEU A 177 -9.59 22.59 -15.91
CA LEU A 177 -9.10 21.75 -16.99
C LEU A 177 -9.93 20.47 -17.15
N PHE A 178 -10.43 19.90 -16.05
CA PHE A 178 -11.24 18.69 -16.05
C PHE A 178 -12.75 18.92 -15.86
N ASP A 179 -13.22 20.16 -16.04
CA ASP A 179 -14.63 20.55 -15.91
C ASP A 179 -15.29 20.03 -14.62
N ARG A 180 -14.59 20.22 -13.49
CA ARG A 180 -15.02 19.76 -12.16
C ARG A 180 -15.61 20.90 -11.35
N PRO A 181 -16.83 20.74 -10.81
CA PRO A 181 -17.43 21.76 -9.95
C PRO A 181 -16.68 21.86 -8.61
N LEU A 182 -16.60 23.07 -8.08
CA LEU A 182 -15.76 23.36 -6.92
C LEU A 182 -16.43 23.07 -5.57
N ASP A 183 -17.76 22.94 -5.51
CA ASP A 183 -18.53 22.91 -4.25
C ASP A 183 -17.99 21.88 -3.25
N HIS A 184 -17.74 20.65 -3.71
CA HIS A 184 -17.21 19.58 -2.88
C HIS A 184 -15.80 19.87 -2.38
N ALA A 185 -14.93 20.42 -3.22
CA ALA A 185 -13.58 20.82 -2.83
C ALA A 185 -13.62 21.96 -1.79
N MET A 186 -14.55 22.91 -1.94
CA MET A 186 -14.79 23.96 -0.95
C MET A 186 -15.24 23.39 0.39
N THR A 187 -16.19 22.45 0.41
CA THR A 187 -16.62 21.76 1.64
C THR A 187 -15.46 21.04 2.31
N MET A 188 -14.63 20.31 1.56
CA MET A 188 -13.45 19.63 2.10
C MET A 188 -12.46 20.62 2.75
N LEU A 189 -12.23 21.78 2.14
CA LEU A 189 -11.39 22.83 2.70
C LEU A 189 -11.97 23.42 3.99
N GLN A 190 -13.30 23.66 4.03
CA GLN A 190 -13.99 24.12 5.23
C GLN A 190 -13.85 23.12 6.37
N THR A 191 -14.07 21.82 6.12
CA THR A 191 -13.93 20.77 7.14
C THR A 191 -12.49 20.66 7.63
N LYS A 192 -11.51 20.64 6.71
CA LYS A 192 -10.09 20.50 7.07
C LYS A 192 -9.58 21.67 7.92
N PHE A 193 -9.96 22.89 7.58
CA PHE A 193 -9.53 24.10 8.28
C PHE A 193 -10.62 24.66 9.21
N ALA A 194 -11.54 23.82 9.71
CA ALA A 194 -12.64 24.25 10.57
C ALA A 194 -12.17 25.02 11.82
N LYS A 195 -10.98 24.68 12.35
CA LYS A 195 -10.36 25.38 13.50
C LYS A 195 -9.70 26.71 13.14
N LYS A 196 -9.54 27.02 11.85
CA LYS A 196 -8.87 28.22 11.30
C LYS A 196 -9.69 28.78 10.13
N PRO A 197 -10.85 29.40 10.41
CA PRO A 197 -11.81 29.81 9.38
C PRO A 197 -11.23 30.78 8.35
N ASP A 198 -10.34 31.68 8.73
CA ASP A 198 -9.73 32.63 7.80
C ASP A 198 -8.80 31.94 6.79
N ILE A 199 -8.07 30.90 7.23
CA ILE A 199 -7.27 30.06 6.36
C ILE A 199 -8.18 29.25 5.42
N ALA A 200 -9.31 28.74 5.91
CA ALA A 200 -10.30 28.06 5.07
C ALA A 200 -10.80 28.99 3.96
N LYS A 201 -11.25 30.20 4.31
CA LYS A 201 -11.75 31.18 3.34
C LYS A 201 -10.68 31.59 2.33
N ALA A 202 -9.44 31.81 2.77
CA ALA A 202 -8.33 32.14 1.87
C ALA A 202 -8.02 31.00 0.87
N ASN A 203 -8.01 29.74 1.32
CA ASN A 203 -7.81 28.60 0.44
C ASN A 203 -8.97 28.43 -0.56
N ILE A 204 -10.22 28.65 -0.13
CA ILE A 204 -11.40 28.62 -1.00
C ILE A 204 -11.36 29.74 -2.04
N LYS A 205 -10.95 30.95 -1.63
CA LYS A 205 -10.77 32.08 -2.54
C LYS A 205 -9.69 31.78 -3.58
N ALA A 206 -8.52 31.30 -3.16
CA ALA A 206 -7.44 30.89 -4.07
C ALA A 206 -7.89 29.79 -5.06
N LEU A 207 -8.62 28.77 -4.58
CA LEU A 207 -9.22 27.73 -5.41
C LEU A 207 -10.16 28.30 -6.48
N THR A 208 -11.04 29.22 -6.07
CA THR A 208 -12.02 29.85 -6.95
C THR A 208 -11.34 30.75 -7.99
N ASP A 209 -10.32 31.50 -7.58
CA ASP A 209 -9.56 32.38 -8.47
C ASP A 209 -8.78 31.58 -9.51
N GLY A 210 -8.22 30.43 -9.15
CA GLY A 210 -7.58 29.51 -10.09
C GLY A 210 -8.55 28.99 -11.15
N TYR A 211 -9.75 28.56 -10.73
CA TYR A 211 -10.78 28.10 -11.66
C TYR A 211 -11.27 29.19 -12.61
N ASN A 212 -11.50 30.39 -12.08
CA ASN A 212 -11.92 31.56 -12.86
C ASN A 212 -10.83 32.03 -13.81
N TYR A 213 -9.56 31.97 -13.41
CA TYR A 213 -8.44 32.27 -14.30
C TYR A 213 -8.46 31.34 -15.50
N GLY A 214 -8.65 30.04 -15.29
CA GLY A 214 -8.84 29.06 -16.37
C GLY A 214 -9.91 29.48 -17.38
N ASN A 215 -11.09 29.93 -16.91
CA ASN A 215 -12.16 30.38 -17.80
C ASN A 215 -11.83 31.68 -18.56
N ASN A 216 -10.94 32.51 -18.03
CA ASN A 216 -10.61 33.82 -18.58
C ASN A 216 -9.36 33.82 -19.46
N ILE A 217 -8.49 32.82 -19.33
CA ILE A 217 -7.36 32.68 -20.23
C ILE A 217 -7.86 32.18 -21.59
N HIS A 218 -7.45 32.86 -22.66
CA HIS A 218 -7.49 32.31 -24.01
C HIS A 218 -6.41 31.23 -24.19
N ALA A 219 -6.29 30.32 -23.22
CA ALA A 219 -5.44 29.16 -23.36
C ALA A 219 -6.04 28.26 -24.45
N SER A 220 -5.24 27.88 -25.44
CA SER A 220 -5.65 26.96 -26.50
C SER A 220 -5.86 25.52 -26.01
N VAL A 221 -6.06 25.33 -24.70
CA VAL A 221 -6.19 24.04 -24.04
C VAL A 221 -7.68 23.71 -24.01
N SER A 222 -8.06 22.56 -24.58
CA SER A 222 -9.44 22.07 -24.45
C SER A 222 -9.68 21.63 -23.00
N THR A 223 -10.89 21.84 -22.49
CA THR A 223 -11.29 21.21 -21.23
C THR A 223 -11.63 19.75 -21.49
N TYR A 224 -11.32 18.89 -20.52
CA TYR A 224 -11.54 17.46 -20.60
C TYR A 224 -12.60 17.05 -19.60
N ARG A 225 -13.31 15.97 -19.90
CA ARG A 225 -14.24 15.36 -18.94
C ARG A 225 -13.95 13.88 -18.85
N ILE A 226 -13.92 13.35 -17.64
CA ILE A 226 -13.80 11.90 -17.40
C ILE A 226 -15.13 11.45 -16.81
N GLU A 227 -15.89 10.72 -17.60
CA GLU A 227 -17.20 10.22 -17.17
C GLU A 227 -17.04 9.25 -15.98
N GLY A 228 -17.95 9.31 -15.01
CA GLY A 228 -17.99 8.33 -13.94
C GLY A 228 -18.50 6.98 -14.45
N SER A 229 -18.02 5.87 -13.91
CA SER A 229 -18.68 4.58 -14.13
C SER A 229 -19.88 4.39 -13.21
N LYS A 230 -20.80 3.51 -13.62
CA LYS A 230 -21.83 2.98 -12.73
C LYS A 230 -21.20 2.08 -11.68
N GLN A 231 -20.78 2.65 -10.56
CA GLN A 231 -20.28 1.91 -9.41
C GLN A 231 -21.38 1.03 -8.79
N LYS A 232 -21.00 -0.09 -8.17
CA LYS A 232 -21.96 -0.92 -7.42
C LYS A 232 -22.55 -0.08 -6.27
N PRO A 233 -23.86 -0.11 -6.01
CA PRO A 233 -24.44 0.60 -4.87
C PRO A 233 -23.75 0.23 -3.54
N GLY A 234 -23.49 1.23 -2.70
CA GLY A 234 -22.83 1.04 -1.40
C GLY A 234 -22.28 2.35 -0.85
N VAL A 235 -21.70 2.27 0.35
CA VAL A 235 -20.94 3.38 0.94
C VAL A 235 -19.48 3.25 0.53
N TYR A 236 -18.93 4.33 -0.02
CA TYR A 236 -17.55 4.40 -0.46
C TYR A 236 -16.77 5.40 0.38
N MET A 237 -15.50 5.09 0.59
CA MET A 237 -14.53 6.02 1.14
C MET A 237 -13.19 5.86 0.43
N ASP A 238 -12.39 6.92 0.39
CA ASP A 238 -10.97 6.80 0.05
C ASP A 238 -10.23 6.12 1.21
N VAL A 239 -9.38 5.13 0.89
CA VAL A 239 -8.57 4.45 1.89
C VAL A 239 -7.17 4.20 1.34
N ASN A 240 -6.16 4.47 2.17
CA ASN A 240 -4.80 4.02 1.93
C ASN A 240 -4.54 2.66 2.59
N GLY A 241 -3.47 1.96 2.18
CA GLY A 241 -3.20 0.61 2.64
C GLY A 241 -2.95 0.50 4.15
N ASN A 242 -2.29 1.49 4.76
CA ASN A 242 -2.04 1.48 6.22
C ASN A 242 -3.34 1.61 7.04
N ASN A 243 -4.25 2.47 6.62
CA ASN A 243 -5.55 2.63 7.27
C ASN A 243 -6.41 1.39 7.05
N ALA A 244 -6.44 0.85 5.82
CA ALA A 244 -7.15 -0.38 5.51
C ALA A 244 -6.66 -1.56 6.35
N THR A 245 -5.34 -1.70 6.51
CA THR A 245 -4.72 -2.70 7.41
C THR A 245 -5.23 -2.53 8.84
N SER A 246 -5.25 -1.29 9.35
CA SER A 246 -5.75 -0.98 10.69
C SER A 246 -7.21 -1.39 10.88
N TYR A 247 -8.07 -1.08 9.90
CA TYR A 247 -9.48 -1.48 9.93
C TYR A 247 -9.67 -3.00 9.84
N GLY A 248 -8.87 -3.70 9.03
CA GLY A 248 -8.93 -5.16 8.91
C GLY A 248 -8.55 -5.87 10.22
N LEU A 249 -7.56 -5.34 10.95
CA LEU A 249 -7.20 -5.82 12.28
C LEU A 249 -8.33 -5.61 13.31
N ILE A 250 -8.96 -4.43 13.29
CA ILE A 250 -10.10 -4.13 14.16
C ILE A 250 -11.24 -5.09 13.87
N ALA A 251 -11.57 -5.28 12.58
CA ALA A 251 -12.62 -6.21 12.15
C ALA A 251 -12.32 -7.65 12.56
N ALA A 252 -11.07 -8.12 12.46
CA ALA A 252 -10.68 -9.44 12.94
C ALA A 252 -10.80 -9.58 14.46
N ALA A 253 -10.33 -8.59 15.22
CA ALA A 253 -10.44 -8.61 16.68
C ALA A 253 -11.91 -8.65 17.13
N GLU A 254 -12.75 -7.80 16.54
CA GLU A 254 -14.18 -7.77 16.84
C GLU A 254 -14.88 -9.09 16.46
N LYS A 255 -14.62 -9.62 15.26
CA LYS A 255 -15.22 -10.90 14.83
C LYS A 255 -14.76 -12.09 15.67
N GLY A 256 -13.53 -12.05 16.17
CA GLY A 256 -12.99 -13.05 17.09
C GLY A 256 -13.41 -12.84 18.56
N ASN A 257 -14.15 -11.77 18.86
CA ASN A 257 -14.48 -11.33 20.22
C ASN A 257 -13.23 -11.17 21.11
N LEU A 258 -12.20 -10.54 20.55
CA LEU A 258 -10.90 -10.29 21.19
C LEU A 258 -10.67 -8.78 21.28
N ARG A 259 -9.84 -8.36 22.25
CA ARG A 259 -9.26 -7.01 22.21
C ARG A 259 -8.09 -6.99 21.23
N LEU A 260 -7.98 -5.91 20.46
CA LEU A 260 -6.81 -5.65 19.64
C LEU A 260 -5.72 -4.95 20.47
N PHE A 261 -4.51 -5.50 20.47
CA PHE A 261 -3.34 -4.87 21.09
C PHE A 261 -2.24 -4.68 20.06
N LEU A 262 -1.79 -3.44 19.86
CA LEU A 262 -0.63 -3.10 19.05
C LEU A 262 0.54 -2.67 19.95
N GLY A 263 1.63 -3.44 19.94
CA GLY A 263 2.93 -3.03 20.47
C GLY A 263 3.87 -2.70 19.31
N SER A 264 4.31 -1.45 19.16
CA SER A 264 5.08 -1.04 17.98
C SER A 264 6.09 0.08 18.26
N TYR A 265 7.12 0.16 17.42
CA TYR A 265 8.09 1.25 17.40
C TYR A 265 7.88 2.06 16.10
N PRO A 266 7.88 3.41 16.14
CA PRO A 266 7.69 4.23 14.95
C PRO A 266 8.78 4.01 13.89
N ILE A 267 8.39 3.52 12.72
CA ILE A 267 9.28 3.35 11.56
C ILE A 267 8.50 3.61 10.26
N THR A 268 9.05 4.41 9.35
CA THR A 268 8.45 4.64 8.02
C THR A 268 8.51 3.37 7.17
N PRO A 269 7.43 2.96 6.47
CA PRO A 269 6.12 3.60 6.35
C PRO A 269 5.05 3.07 7.34
N ALA A 270 5.41 2.23 8.30
CA ALA A 270 4.47 1.53 9.18
C ALA A 270 3.87 2.37 10.32
N THR A 271 4.45 3.53 10.65
CA THR A 271 3.99 4.39 11.77
C THR A 271 2.52 4.79 11.66
N ASP A 272 1.98 4.94 10.45
CA ASP A 272 0.59 5.35 10.28
C ASP A 272 -0.43 4.32 10.78
N ILE A 273 -0.05 3.04 10.87
CA ILE A 273 -0.88 2.00 11.49
C ILE A 273 -1.05 2.28 12.98
N LEU A 274 0.03 2.68 13.67
CA LEU A 274 -0.04 3.09 15.08
C LEU A 274 -0.89 4.36 15.24
N HIS A 275 -0.70 5.36 14.37
CA HIS A 275 -1.49 6.58 14.39
C HIS A 275 -2.98 6.30 14.22
N GLU A 276 -3.35 5.47 13.25
CA GLU A 276 -4.75 5.17 12.98
C GLU A 276 -5.38 4.36 14.11
N LEU A 277 -4.75 3.26 14.54
CA LEU A 277 -5.26 2.44 15.65
C LEU A 277 -5.39 3.22 16.96
N SER A 278 -4.52 4.19 17.22
CA SER A 278 -4.57 5.01 18.45
C SER A 278 -5.84 5.88 18.57
N LYS A 279 -6.51 6.16 17.44
CA LYS A 279 -7.77 6.92 17.39
C LYS A 279 -8.98 6.08 17.82
N HIS A 280 -8.89 4.75 17.72
CA HIS A 280 -10.02 3.82 17.87
C HIS A 280 -10.12 3.17 19.25
N LYS A 281 -9.74 3.89 20.33
CA LYS A 281 -9.87 3.41 21.72
C LYS A 281 -11.31 3.07 22.10
N ASN A 282 -12.28 3.73 21.46
CA ASN A 282 -13.71 3.47 21.59
C ASN A 282 -14.12 2.07 21.11
N LEU A 283 -13.31 1.42 20.26
CA LEU A 283 -13.50 0.03 19.81
C LEU A 283 -12.68 -0.96 20.65
N GLY A 284 -12.16 -0.55 21.81
CA GLY A 284 -11.36 -1.41 22.69
C GLY A 284 -9.93 -1.66 22.21
N VAL A 285 -9.46 -0.91 21.20
CA VAL A 285 -8.08 -0.98 20.71
C VAL A 285 -7.10 -0.43 21.74
N ILE A 286 -6.03 -1.17 21.99
CA ILE A 286 -4.93 -0.79 22.88
C ILE A 286 -3.67 -0.63 22.03
N THR A 287 -3.00 0.51 22.17
CA THR A 287 -1.75 0.79 21.46
C THR A 287 -0.65 1.17 22.44
N VAL A 288 0.54 0.60 22.28
CA VAL A 288 1.74 0.94 23.02
C VAL A 288 2.84 1.29 22.03
N GLN A 289 3.33 2.54 22.13
CA GLN A 289 4.57 2.94 21.50
C GLN A 289 5.73 2.50 22.40
N ALA A 290 6.51 1.53 21.92
CA ALA A 290 7.66 1.00 22.64
C ALA A 290 8.93 1.83 22.36
N GLU A 291 9.96 1.59 23.16
CA GLU A 291 11.29 2.19 23.06
C GLU A 291 12.10 1.69 21.85
N ASP A 292 11.85 0.45 21.42
CA ASP A 292 12.47 -0.19 20.26
C ASP A 292 11.58 -1.30 19.68
N GLU A 293 12.01 -1.91 18.57
CA GLU A 293 11.28 -2.99 17.92
C GLU A 293 11.19 -4.28 18.74
N ILE A 294 12.16 -4.56 19.61
CA ILE A 294 12.20 -5.75 20.46
C ILE A 294 11.13 -5.64 21.55
N ALA A 295 11.10 -4.52 22.27
CA ALA A 295 10.08 -4.20 23.25
C ALA A 295 8.68 -4.17 22.60
N GLY A 296 8.57 -3.61 21.39
CA GLY A 296 7.31 -3.57 20.63
C GLY A 296 6.72 -4.96 20.39
N ILE A 297 7.51 -5.93 19.90
CA ILE A 297 6.99 -7.29 19.68
C ILE A 297 6.79 -8.05 21.00
N CYS A 298 7.68 -7.89 21.98
CA CYS A 298 7.56 -8.58 23.26
C CYS A 298 6.28 -8.19 24.02
N THR A 299 5.88 -6.92 23.97
CA THR A 299 4.60 -6.48 24.54
C THR A 299 3.41 -7.07 23.80
N ALA A 300 3.46 -7.17 22.46
CA ALA A 300 2.42 -7.83 21.67
C ALA A 300 2.29 -9.33 21.98
N ILE A 301 3.40 -10.04 22.19
CA ILE A 301 3.41 -11.45 22.62
C ILE A 301 2.80 -11.59 24.02
N GLY A 302 3.14 -10.67 24.94
CA GLY A 302 2.55 -10.65 26.28
C GLY A 302 1.03 -10.42 26.25
N ALA A 303 0.56 -9.50 25.41
CA ALA A 303 -0.87 -9.26 25.21
C ALA A 303 -1.57 -10.48 24.60
N SER A 304 -0.93 -11.15 23.65
CA SER A 304 -1.40 -12.42 23.09
C SER A 304 -1.51 -13.51 24.15
N PHE A 305 -0.50 -13.69 25.00
CA PHE A 305 -0.61 -14.60 26.14
C PHE A 305 -1.79 -14.24 27.05
N ALA A 306 -2.07 -12.95 27.25
CA ALA A 306 -3.19 -12.46 28.05
C ALA A 306 -4.58 -12.54 27.37
N GLY A 307 -4.70 -13.14 26.18
CA GLY A 307 -6.00 -13.33 25.51
C GLY A 307 -6.38 -12.23 24.50
N CYS A 308 -5.45 -11.35 24.11
CA CYS A 308 -5.70 -10.35 23.05
C CYS A 308 -5.27 -10.88 21.68
N LEU A 309 -5.78 -10.26 20.60
CA LEU A 309 -5.12 -10.32 19.30
C LEU A 309 -3.88 -9.42 19.37
N GLY A 310 -2.71 -10.04 19.60
CA GLY A 310 -1.42 -9.34 19.66
C GLY A 310 -0.90 -9.00 18.27
N VAL A 311 -0.56 -7.73 18.05
CA VAL A 311 -0.07 -7.22 16.77
C VAL A 311 1.16 -6.34 16.97
N THR A 312 2.09 -6.37 16.02
CA THR A 312 3.19 -5.42 15.91
C THR A 312 3.34 -4.97 14.46
N SER A 313 3.72 -3.71 14.23
CA SER A 313 3.96 -3.17 12.89
C SER A 313 5.42 -2.75 12.74
N THR A 314 5.99 -2.90 11.54
CA THR A 314 7.40 -2.63 11.29
C THR A 314 7.72 -2.52 9.79
N SER A 315 9.01 -2.43 9.47
CA SER A 315 9.58 -2.58 8.12
C SER A 315 10.84 -3.46 8.20
N GLY A 316 11.49 -3.78 7.08
CA GLY A 316 12.64 -4.69 6.98
C GLY A 316 13.66 -4.67 8.14
N PRO A 317 14.23 -3.51 8.53
CA PRO A 317 15.18 -3.44 9.65
C PRO A 317 14.59 -3.88 10.99
N GLY A 318 13.35 -3.48 11.26
CA GLY A 318 12.67 -3.83 12.48
C GLY A 318 12.17 -5.28 12.49
N LEU A 319 11.82 -5.84 11.32
CA LEU A 319 11.56 -7.28 11.19
C LEU A 319 12.81 -8.09 11.57
N ALA A 320 14.02 -7.61 11.25
CA ALA A 320 15.27 -8.30 11.59
C ALA A 320 15.44 -8.34 13.12
N LEU A 321 15.23 -7.20 13.80
CA LEU A 321 15.28 -7.11 15.27
C LEU A 321 14.21 -7.96 15.96
N LYS A 322 13.04 -8.14 15.34
CA LYS A 322 11.93 -8.93 15.89
C LYS A 322 12.11 -10.44 15.74
N SER A 323 13.08 -10.91 14.96
CA SER A 323 13.17 -12.32 14.54
C SER A 323 13.26 -13.31 15.70
N GLU A 324 14.00 -13.00 16.77
CA GLU A 324 14.08 -13.84 17.98
C GLU A 324 12.71 -13.97 18.67
N ALA A 325 12.02 -12.84 18.86
CA ALA A 325 10.71 -12.81 19.51
C ALA A 325 9.62 -13.46 18.65
N ILE A 326 9.70 -13.40 17.32
CA ILE A 326 8.83 -14.21 16.44
C ILE A 326 9.09 -15.70 16.70
N GLY A 327 10.36 -16.10 16.86
CA GLY A 327 10.74 -17.45 17.28
C GLY A 327 10.11 -17.85 18.62
N LEU A 328 10.10 -16.94 19.61
CA LEU A 328 9.42 -17.14 20.89
C LEU A 328 7.91 -17.35 20.71
N ALA A 329 7.25 -16.53 19.90
CA ALA A 329 5.82 -16.68 19.63
C ALA A 329 5.50 -17.99 18.89
N MET A 330 6.38 -18.45 17.99
CA MET A 330 6.26 -19.72 17.26
C MET A 330 6.37 -20.91 18.23
N ILE A 331 7.41 -20.96 19.07
CA ILE A 331 7.62 -22.10 19.99
C ILE A 331 6.60 -22.11 21.13
N ALA A 332 6.21 -20.94 21.63
CA ALA A 332 5.14 -20.80 22.61
C ALA A 332 3.74 -20.93 21.99
N GLU A 333 3.67 -21.04 20.66
CA GLU A 333 2.52 -21.05 19.75
C GLU A 333 1.41 -20.06 20.11
N LEU A 334 1.77 -18.80 20.23
CA LEU A 334 0.83 -17.71 20.52
C LEU A 334 0.35 -17.05 19.22
N PRO A 335 -0.93 -16.61 19.16
CA PRO A 335 -1.42 -15.83 18.03
C PRO A 335 -0.70 -14.48 17.98
N LEU A 336 0.00 -14.20 16.88
CA LEU A 336 0.71 -12.92 16.70
C LEU A 336 0.61 -12.50 15.24
N VAL A 337 0.24 -11.25 14.98
CA VAL A 337 0.33 -10.66 13.64
C VAL A 337 1.51 -9.68 13.60
N VAL A 338 2.43 -9.90 12.68
CA VAL A 338 3.56 -9.02 12.40
C VAL A 338 3.32 -8.38 11.04
N ILE A 339 3.09 -7.07 11.00
CA ILE A 339 2.92 -6.34 9.75
C ILE A 339 4.28 -5.79 9.34
N ASP A 340 4.79 -6.24 8.21
CA ASP A 340 6.01 -5.74 7.61
C ASP A 340 5.64 -4.90 6.37
N VAL A 341 5.71 -3.59 6.53
CA VAL A 341 5.51 -2.62 5.46
C VAL A 341 6.85 -2.43 4.76
N GLN A 342 7.08 -3.24 3.73
CA GLN A 342 8.38 -3.31 3.05
C GLN A 342 8.78 -1.98 2.42
N ARG A 343 10.08 -1.67 2.48
CA ARG A 343 10.70 -0.48 1.88
C ARG A 343 12.07 -0.83 1.31
N GLY A 344 12.68 0.08 0.55
CA GLY A 344 13.99 -0.18 -0.06
C GLY A 344 15.06 -0.50 0.97
N GLY A 345 15.72 -1.66 0.83
CA GLY A 345 16.86 -2.10 1.65
C GLY A 345 18.20 -2.01 0.92
N PRO A 346 19.28 -2.63 1.44
CA PRO A 346 19.42 -3.25 2.76
C PRO A 346 19.74 -2.22 3.88
N SER A 347 19.76 -2.67 5.14
CA SER A 347 19.99 -1.80 6.31
C SER A 347 18.96 -0.66 6.34
N THR A 348 19.37 0.60 6.58
CA THR A 348 18.46 1.75 6.48
C THR A 348 17.81 1.88 5.10
N GLY A 349 18.59 1.58 4.06
CA GLY A 349 18.18 1.60 2.66
C GLY A 349 17.57 2.93 2.21
N MET A 350 16.39 2.87 1.58
CA MET A 350 15.62 4.01 1.08
C MET A 350 14.24 4.04 1.76
N PRO A 351 14.12 4.68 2.95
CA PRO A 351 12.92 4.59 3.78
C PRO A 351 11.60 5.02 3.11
N THR A 352 11.68 5.91 2.12
CA THR A 352 10.52 6.47 1.40
C THR A 352 10.22 5.76 0.07
N LYS A 353 10.99 4.74 -0.30
CA LYS A 353 10.86 4.03 -1.57
C LYS A 353 10.34 2.60 -1.37
N SER A 354 9.47 2.16 -2.27
CA SER A 354 8.87 0.82 -2.22
C SER A 354 9.80 -0.23 -2.80
N GLU A 355 9.84 -1.40 -2.16
CA GLU A 355 10.57 -2.59 -2.62
C GLU A 355 9.94 -3.83 -1.97
N GLN A 356 10.12 -5.00 -2.58
CA GLN A 356 9.56 -6.27 -2.10
C GLN A 356 10.67 -7.26 -1.74
N ALA A 357 11.68 -6.80 -1.01
CA ALA A 357 12.93 -7.52 -0.79
C ALA A 357 13.02 -8.25 0.57
N ASP A 358 11.97 -8.21 1.39
CA ASP A 358 12.01 -8.80 2.73
C ASP A 358 11.41 -10.23 2.78
N LEU A 359 10.95 -10.77 1.65
CA LEU A 359 10.29 -12.10 1.59
C LEU A 359 11.15 -13.23 2.17
N MET A 360 12.44 -13.30 1.86
CA MET A 360 13.33 -14.33 2.41
C MET A 360 13.51 -14.18 3.92
N GLN A 361 13.55 -12.94 4.42
CA GLN A 361 13.61 -12.66 5.85
C GLN A 361 12.30 -13.06 6.55
N ALA A 362 11.15 -12.79 5.93
CA ALA A 362 9.85 -13.24 6.42
C ALA A 362 9.71 -14.77 6.41
N LEU A 363 10.27 -15.45 5.40
CA LEU A 363 10.21 -16.92 5.32
C LEU A 363 11.22 -17.61 6.24
N TYR A 364 12.43 -17.08 6.38
CA TYR A 364 13.58 -17.80 6.94
C TYR A 364 14.46 -17.01 7.91
N GLY A 365 14.09 -15.79 8.31
CA GLY A 365 14.92 -14.91 9.15
C GLY A 365 15.09 -15.34 10.61
N ARG A 366 14.49 -16.46 11.03
CA ARG A 366 14.46 -16.93 12.42
C ARG A 366 15.41 -18.11 12.61
N ASN A 367 15.90 -18.32 13.82
CA ASN A 367 16.76 -19.46 14.13
C ASN A 367 15.97 -20.77 14.27
N GLY A 368 16.60 -21.88 13.85
CA GLY A 368 16.04 -23.23 13.94
C GLY A 368 14.84 -23.47 13.00
N GLU A 369 14.24 -24.66 13.10
CA GLU A 369 13.03 -25.03 12.35
C GLU A 369 11.82 -24.29 12.92
N SER A 370 11.59 -23.07 12.40
CA SER A 370 10.64 -22.09 12.92
C SER A 370 9.67 -21.64 11.82
N PRO A 371 8.69 -22.49 11.44
CA PRO A 371 7.72 -22.14 10.42
C PRO A 371 6.70 -21.13 10.94
N VAL A 372 6.37 -20.16 10.11
CA VAL A 372 5.33 -19.14 10.38
C VAL A 372 4.49 -18.93 9.14
N VAL A 373 3.28 -18.40 9.31
CA VAL A 373 2.44 -18.05 8.16
C VAL A 373 2.97 -16.78 7.51
N VAL A 374 2.98 -16.73 6.18
CA VAL A 374 3.35 -15.52 5.43
C VAL A 374 2.26 -15.21 4.41
N LEU A 375 1.73 -13.99 4.50
CA LEU A 375 0.71 -13.42 3.60
C LEU A 375 1.27 -12.17 2.92
N ALA A 376 0.67 -11.77 1.80
CA ALA A 376 1.00 -10.53 1.11
C ALA A 376 -0.26 -9.83 0.60
N ALA A 377 -0.39 -8.54 0.90
CA ALA A 377 -1.48 -7.71 0.37
C ALA A 377 -1.17 -7.21 -1.04
N SER A 378 -2.19 -7.15 -1.90
CA SER A 378 -2.03 -6.84 -3.33
C SER A 378 -2.40 -5.41 -3.73
N THR A 379 -3.31 -4.78 -2.99
CA THR A 379 -3.82 -3.41 -3.25
C THR A 379 -4.09 -2.69 -1.92
N PRO A 380 -4.26 -1.35 -1.91
CA PRO A 380 -4.65 -0.65 -0.69
C PRO A 380 -5.94 -1.19 -0.06
N THR A 381 -6.93 -1.61 -0.85
CA THR A 381 -8.16 -2.24 -0.33
C THR A 381 -7.93 -3.65 0.20
N ASP A 382 -7.15 -4.48 -0.50
CA ASP A 382 -6.83 -5.86 -0.10
C ASP A 382 -5.97 -5.91 1.17
N CYS A 383 -5.34 -4.80 1.58
CA CYS A 383 -4.74 -4.67 2.91
C CYS A 383 -5.77 -4.89 4.05
N PHE A 384 -7.03 -4.48 3.87
CA PHE A 384 -8.10 -4.80 4.83
C PHE A 384 -8.35 -6.30 4.88
N ASP A 385 -8.56 -6.91 3.70
CA ASP A 385 -8.80 -8.35 3.56
C ASP A 385 -7.68 -9.17 4.20
N MET A 386 -6.43 -8.80 3.92
CA MET A 386 -5.28 -9.58 4.34
C MET A 386 -4.91 -9.36 5.79
N ALA A 387 -5.18 -8.19 6.36
CA ALA A 387 -5.13 -7.98 7.79
C ALA A 387 -6.19 -8.81 8.53
N TYR A 388 -7.39 -8.92 7.95
CA TYR A 388 -8.45 -9.75 8.51
C TYR A 388 -8.06 -11.23 8.53
N TRP A 389 -7.61 -11.74 7.37
CA TRP A 389 -7.11 -13.12 7.24
C TRP A 389 -5.89 -13.38 8.13
N ALA A 390 -4.98 -12.40 8.29
CA ALA A 390 -3.86 -12.54 9.21
C ALA A 390 -4.32 -12.73 10.66
N GLY A 391 -5.29 -11.93 11.11
CA GLY A 391 -5.90 -12.09 12.43
C GLY A 391 -6.59 -13.44 12.59
N LYS A 392 -7.40 -13.85 11.59
CA LYS A 392 -8.07 -15.16 11.56
C LYS A 392 -7.09 -16.31 11.69
N LEU A 393 -6.08 -16.36 10.82
CA LEU A 393 -5.10 -17.46 10.80
C LEU A 393 -4.24 -17.48 12.06
N ALA A 394 -3.85 -16.32 12.58
CA ALA A 394 -3.07 -16.24 13.81
C ALA A 394 -3.82 -16.87 14.98
N VAL A 395 -5.10 -16.51 15.13
CA VAL A 395 -5.98 -16.93 16.23
C VAL A 395 -6.39 -18.40 16.09
N GLU A 396 -6.87 -18.82 14.93
CA GLU A 396 -7.38 -20.18 14.72
C GLU A 396 -6.28 -21.24 14.72
N HIS A 397 -5.06 -20.88 14.29
CA HIS A 397 -3.93 -21.81 14.24
C HIS A 397 -2.88 -21.57 15.33
N MET A 398 -3.15 -20.62 16.25
CA MET A 398 -2.26 -20.27 17.36
C MET A 398 -0.80 -20.17 16.90
N SER A 399 -0.55 -19.33 15.90
CA SER A 399 0.75 -19.22 15.23
C SER A 399 1.05 -17.78 14.84
N PRO A 400 2.33 -17.39 14.74
CA PRO A 400 2.71 -16.11 14.16
C PRO A 400 2.34 -16.05 12.67
N VAL A 401 1.79 -14.92 12.26
CA VAL A 401 1.50 -14.56 10.87
C VAL A 401 2.25 -13.29 10.53
N ILE A 402 3.06 -13.33 9.47
CA ILE A 402 3.70 -12.15 8.89
C ILE A 402 2.84 -11.70 7.70
N LEU A 403 2.31 -10.48 7.78
CA LEU A 403 1.63 -9.82 6.68
C LEU A 403 2.59 -8.85 6.00
N LEU A 404 2.97 -9.18 4.77
CA LEU A 404 3.78 -8.34 3.90
C LEU A 404 2.87 -7.34 3.18
N THR A 405 3.15 -6.06 3.39
CA THR A 405 2.69 -4.98 2.51
C THR A 405 3.92 -4.31 1.92
N ASP A 406 3.77 -3.18 1.24
CA ASP A 406 4.91 -2.40 0.77
C ASP A 406 4.58 -0.90 0.76
N ALA A 407 5.61 -0.06 0.73
CA ALA A 407 5.46 1.39 0.80
C ALA A 407 4.62 1.96 -0.35
N PHE A 408 4.47 1.25 -1.47
CA PHE A 408 3.65 1.69 -2.59
C PHE A 408 2.16 1.55 -2.25
N ILE A 409 1.70 0.36 -1.84
CA ILE A 409 0.29 0.17 -1.48
C ILE A 409 -0.06 0.75 -0.10
N ALA A 410 0.90 0.85 0.82
CA ALA A 410 0.68 1.41 2.16
C ALA A 410 0.33 2.90 2.10
N ASN A 411 1.02 3.66 1.23
CA ASN A 411 0.82 5.09 1.06
C ASN A 411 -0.17 5.42 -0.07
N GLY A 412 -0.29 4.55 -1.09
CA GLY A 412 -1.26 4.71 -2.16
C GLY A 412 -2.69 4.56 -1.65
N SER A 413 -3.61 5.33 -2.24
CA SER A 413 -5.04 5.23 -1.97
C SER A 413 -5.81 4.70 -3.17
N SER A 414 -6.98 4.14 -2.86
CA SER A 414 -7.97 3.71 -3.84
C SER A 414 -9.37 3.90 -3.28
N ALA A 415 -10.36 4.06 -4.17
CA ALA A 415 -11.77 4.06 -3.79
C ALA A 415 -12.15 2.70 -3.20
N TRP A 416 -12.63 2.70 -1.96
CA TRP A 416 -13.00 1.49 -1.23
C TRP A 416 -14.48 1.47 -0.94
N ARG A 417 -15.16 0.45 -1.45
CA ARG A 417 -16.52 0.11 -1.03
C ARG A 417 -16.41 -0.55 0.33
N ILE A 418 -16.99 0.07 1.36
CA ILE A 418 -16.98 -0.48 2.72
C ILE A 418 -17.71 -1.83 2.68
N PRO A 419 -17.03 -2.94 3.04
CA PRO A 419 -17.65 -4.26 3.03
C PRO A 419 -18.60 -4.41 4.22
N ASP A 420 -19.60 -5.28 4.08
CA ASP A 420 -20.37 -5.74 5.23
C ASP A 420 -19.59 -6.86 5.91
N TYR A 421 -18.54 -6.50 6.66
CA TYR A 421 -17.61 -7.48 7.23
C TYR A 421 -18.27 -8.49 8.20
N LEU A 422 -19.45 -8.17 8.73
CA LEU A 422 -20.22 -9.07 9.57
C LEU A 422 -20.80 -10.23 8.76
N ASN A 423 -21.19 -10.01 7.50
CA ASN A 423 -21.79 -11.02 6.63
C ASN A 423 -20.81 -11.56 5.58
N ASP A 424 -19.93 -10.72 5.04
CA ASP A 424 -19.07 -11.04 3.89
C ASP A 424 -17.82 -11.85 4.29
N TYR A 425 -17.43 -11.85 5.57
CA TYR A 425 -16.17 -12.46 6.04
C TYR A 425 -16.37 -13.68 6.94
N PRO A 426 -15.48 -14.69 6.84
CA PRO A 426 -15.59 -15.92 7.60
C PRO A 426 -15.41 -15.67 9.10
N ALA A 427 -16.20 -16.34 9.95
CA ALA A 427 -16.06 -16.26 11.40
C ALA A 427 -14.62 -16.62 11.85
N ILE A 428 -14.19 -16.04 12.97
CA ILE A 428 -12.92 -16.35 13.62
C ILE A 428 -13.21 -17.13 14.90
N LYS A 429 -12.72 -18.36 14.98
CA LYS A 429 -13.03 -19.31 16.06
C LYS A 429 -11.76 -19.74 16.80
N PRO A 430 -11.35 -19.01 17.84
CA PRO A 430 -10.22 -19.42 18.67
C PRO A 430 -10.45 -20.82 19.25
N ASN A 431 -9.42 -21.66 19.26
CA ASN A 431 -9.51 -22.99 19.87
C ASN A 431 -9.29 -22.90 21.38
N TYR A 432 -10.24 -22.33 22.12
CA TYR A 432 -10.10 -22.18 23.58
C TYR A 432 -10.18 -23.52 24.33
N VAL A 433 -9.74 -23.53 25.57
CA VAL A 433 -9.76 -24.72 26.45
C VAL A 433 -11.13 -25.32 26.69
N GLU A 434 -12.21 -24.55 26.56
CA GLU A 434 -13.58 -25.06 26.64
C GLU A 434 -13.91 -26.06 25.51
N ASN A 435 -13.15 -26.03 24.41
CA ASN A 435 -13.28 -26.99 23.32
C ASN A 435 -12.55 -28.31 23.58
N TYR A 436 -11.74 -28.41 24.65
CA TYR A 436 -11.02 -29.62 25.00
C TYR A 436 -11.98 -30.64 25.63
N LYS A 437 -12.33 -31.67 24.86
CA LYS A 437 -13.23 -32.76 25.28
C LYS A 437 -12.45 -34.05 25.44
N SER A 438 -11.89 -34.27 26.63
CA SER A 438 -11.15 -35.48 26.99
C SER A 438 -11.27 -35.76 28.48
N GLU A 439 -11.18 -37.03 28.88
CA GLU A 439 -11.10 -37.45 30.27
C GLU A 439 -9.73 -37.15 30.89
N GLU A 440 -8.68 -37.00 30.06
CA GLU A 440 -7.36 -36.65 30.53
C GLU A 440 -7.27 -35.18 30.96
N PRO A 441 -6.57 -34.86 32.08
CA PRO A 441 -6.34 -33.48 32.48
C PRO A 441 -5.68 -32.65 31.37
N TRP A 442 -6.19 -31.44 31.15
CA TRP A 442 -5.61 -30.53 30.17
C TRP A 442 -4.16 -30.16 30.51
N LYS A 443 -3.34 -29.96 29.48
CA LYS A 443 -1.98 -29.41 29.56
C LYS A 443 -1.76 -28.42 28.40
N ALA A 444 -0.85 -27.47 28.58
CA ALA A 444 -0.63 -26.34 27.67
C ALA A 444 -0.29 -26.71 26.21
N TYR A 445 0.28 -27.90 25.98
CA TYR A 445 0.63 -28.43 24.67
C TYR A 445 -0.26 -29.58 24.22
N ARG A 446 -1.40 -29.81 24.90
CA ARG A 446 -2.48 -30.63 24.35
C ARG A 446 -3.03 -29.96 23.11
N ARG A 447 -3.20 -30.75 22.06
CA ARG A 447 -3.61 -30.31 20.73
C ARG A 447 -4.81 -31.10 20.26
N ASP A 448 -5.60 -30.46 19.42
CA ASP A 448 -6.53 -31.16 18.57
C ASP A 448 -5.75 -32.03 17.54
N LYS A 449 -6.18 -33.28 17.34
CA LYS A 449 -5.43 -34.24 16.52
C LYS A 449 -5.54 -33.94 15.02
N GLU A 450 -6.62 -33.31 14.60
CA GLU A 450 -6.87 -32.99 13.20
C GLU A 450 -6.14 -31.71 12.78
N SER A 451 -6.27 -30.64 13.54
CA SER A 451 -5.65 -29.34 13.23
C SER A 451 -4.21 -29.21 13.75
N LEU A 452 -3.81 -30.02 14.74
CA LEU A 452 -2.55 -29.91 15.49
C LEU A 452 -2.42 -28.62 16.33
N VAL A 453 -3.50 -27.85 16.42
CA VAL A 453 -3.57 -26.59 17.17
C VAL A 453 -3.81 -26.89 18.64
N ARG A 454 -3.09 -26.18 19.50
CA ARG A 454 -3.26 -26.30 20.96
C ARG A 454 -4.59 -25.71 21.40
N TYR A 455 -5.02 -26.05 22.61
CA TYR A 455 -6.15 -25.39 23.24
C TYR A 455 -5.67 -24.17 24.04
N TRP A 456 -6.20 -22.98 23.72
CA TRP A 456 -5.77 -21.71 24.28
C TRP A 456 -6.44 -21.46 25.64
N ALA A 457 -5.64 -21.43 26.70
CA ALA A 457 -6.07 -20.99 28.02
C ALA A 457 -5.65 -19.53 28.23
N VAL A 458 -6.61 -18.67 28.57
CA VAL A 458 -6.32 -17.29 28.95
C VAL A 458 -5.93 -17.27 30.44
N PRO A 459 -4.87 -16.55 30.83
CA PRO A 459 -4.54 -16.36 32.24
C PRO A 459 -5.75 -15.85 33.04
N GLY A 460 -6.07 -16.54 34.13
CA GLY A 460 -7.27 -16.29 34.94
C GLY A 460 -8.39 -17.31 34.75
N THR A 461 -8.35 -18.17 33.73
CA THR A 461 -9.31 -19.28 33.60
C THR A 461 -9.07 -20.34 34.68
N GLU A 462 -10.06 -20.56 35.54
CA GLU A 462 -10.00 -21.51 36.66
C GLU A 462 -9.69 -22.94 36.18
N GLY A 463 -8.75 -23.62 36.84
CA GLY A 463 -8.36 -25.00 36.50
C GLY A 463 -7.34 -25.14 35.36
N PHE A 464 -6.99 -24.05 34.67
CA PHE A 464 -6.08 -24.08 33.50
C PHE A 464 -4.75 -23.35 33.76
N THR A 465 -4.23 -23.40 34.98
CA THR A 465 -2.92 -22.82 35.30
C THR A 465 -1.82 -23.48 34.46
N HIS A 466 -1.01 -22.68 33.77
CA HIS A 466 0.00 -23.20 32.87
C HIS A 466 1.21 -22.26 32.73
N ARG A 467 2.27 -22.82 32.13
CA ARG A 467 3.49 -22.09 31.78
C ARG A 467 3.93 -22.46 30.37
N ILE A 468 4.05 -21.45 29.52
CA ILE A 468 4.69 -21.53 28.20
C ILE A 468 5.98 -20.70 28.20
N GLY A 469 6.83 -20.87 27.19
CA GLY A 469 8.10 -20.17 27.08
C GLY A 469 8.96 -20.73 25.95
N GLY A 470 10.21 -20.26 25.84
CA GLY A 470 11.11 -20.55 24.72
C GLY A 470 11.84 -21.90 24.74
N LEU A 471 11.66 -22.73 25.78
CA LEU A 471 12.29 -24.05 25.85
C LEU A 471 11.40 -25.11 25.21
N GLU A 472 12.02 -26.10 24.57
CA GLU A 472 11.31 -27.25 24.00
C GLU A 472 10.44 -27.94 25.03
N LYS A 473 9.26 -28.38 24.59
CA LYS A 473 8.26 -29.00 25.42
C LYS A 473 7.97 -30.41 24.96
N ASP A 474 7.72 -31.27 25.92
CA ASP A 474 7.22 -32.60 25.65
C ASP A 474 5.82 -32.53 25.03
N TYR A 475 5.62 -33.25 23.94
CA TYR A 475 4.39 -33.25 23.15
C TYR A 475 3.16 -33.61 24.00
N ASP A 476 3.29 -34.57 24.92
CA ASP A 476 2.17 -35.14 25.66
C ASP A 476 2.04 -34.50 27.06
N THR A 477 3.16 -34.30 27.76
CA THR A 477 3.15 -33.82 29.15
C THR A 477 3.26 -32.30 29.29
N SER A 478 3.67 -31.58 28.22
CA SER A 478 3.94 -30.13 28.23
C SER A 478 5.08 -29.68 29.15
N SER A 479 5.85 -30.61 29.70
CA SER A 479 7.03 -30.33 30.52
C SER A 479 8.22 -29.94 29.65
N ILE A 480 9.29 -29.39 30.23
CA ILE A 480 10.54 -29.18 29.49
C ILE A 480 11.09 -30.54 29.07
N SER A 481 11.53 -30.66 27.82
CA SER A 481 12.11 -31.90 27.29
C SER A 481 13.39 -31.62 26.53
N THR A 482 14.38 -32.50 26.72
CA THR A 482 15.61 -32.57 25.94
C THR A 482 15.72 -33.89 25.17
N ASP A 483 14.63 -34.67 25.13
CA ASP A 483 14.59 -35.96 24.42
C ASP A 483 14.64 -35.73 22.90
N PRO A 484 15.58 -36.38 22.17
CA PRO A 484 15.72 -36.20 20.73
C PRO A 484 14.48 -36.59 19.93
N LYS A 485 13.77 -37.65 20.33
CA LYS A 485 12.56 -38.11 19.60
C LYS A 485 11.42 -37.13 19.80
N ASN A 486 11.26 -36.61 21.01
CA ASN A 486 10.31 -35.54 21.29
C ASN A 486 10.61 -34.29 20.47
N HIS A 487 11.88 -33.85 20.43
CA HIS A 487 12.26 -32.67 19.64
C HIS A 487 11.89 -32.85 18.16
N GLN A 488 12.23 -33.99 17.56
CA GLN A 488 11.83 -34.29 16.18
C GLN A 488 10.31 -34.29 15.99
N LYS A 489 9.56 -34.94 16.89
CA LYS A 489 8.09 -34.99 16.86
C LYS A 489 7.50 -33.58 16.92
N MET A 490 7.98 -32.73 17.81
CA MET A 490 7.50 -31.36 17.97
C MET A 490 7.84 -30.45 16.79
N VAL A 491 9.05 -30.58 16.23
CA VAL A 491 9.44 -29.88 14.99
C VAL A 491 8.49 -30.24 13.85
N GLN A 492 8.29 -31.55 13.59
CA GLN A 492 7.38 -32.03 12.55
C GLN A 492 5.93 -31.62 12.81
N THR A 493 5.49 -31.59 14.07
CA THR A 493 4.14 -31.16 14.45
C THR A 493 3.91 -29.69 14.16
N ARG A 494 4.86 -28.82 14.53
CA ARG A 494 4.77 -27.38 14.28
C ARG A 494 4.75 -27.09 12.78
N GLN A 495 5.59 -27.77 12.00
CA GLN A 495 5.56 -27.70 10.54
C GLN A 495 4.22 -28.18 9.97
N GLY A 496 3.75 -29.36 10.38
CA GLY A 496 2.49 -29.93 9.92
C GLY A 496 1.27 -29.07 10.28
N LYS A 497 1.30 -28.35 11.41
CA LYS A 497 0.28 -27.36 11.78
C LYS A 497 0.22 -26.21 10.78
N ILE A 498 1.37 -25.67 10.38
CA ILE A 498 1.45 -24.60 9.38
C ILE A 498 1.05 -25.11 7.99
N ASP A 499 1.49 -26.30 7.60
CA ASP A 499 1.15 -26.88 6.29
C ASP A 499 -0.35 -27.11 6.14
N LYS A 500 -1.04 -27.56 7.20
CA LYS A 500 -2.50 -27.76 7.22
C LYS A 500 -3.29 -26.47 6.99
N ILE A 501 -2.70 -25.29 7.16
CA ILE A 501 -3.38 -24.02 6.86
C ILE A 501 -3.77 -23.94 5.37
N ALA A 502 -3.07 -24.66 4.48
CA ALA A 502 -3.44 -24.80 3.08
C ALA A 502 -4.86 -25.37 2.87
N ASP A 503 -5.42 -26.08 3.86
CA ASP A 503 -6.78 -26.62 3.85
C ASP A 503 -7.86 -25.55 4.12
N TYR A 504 -7.47 -24.41 4.70
CA TYR A 504 -8.38 -23.37 5.19
C TYR A 504 -8.28 -22.04 4.44
N ILE A 505 -7.31 -21.92 3.53
CA ILE A 505 -7.10 -20.73 2.70
C ILE A 505 -7.71 -20.91 1.31
N PRO A 506 -8.18 -19.81 0.67
CA PRO A 506 -8.65 -19.84 -0.71
C PRO A 506 -7.57 -20.32 -1.68
N GLU A 507 -8.03 -20.95 -2.76
CA GLU A 507 -7.23 -21.26 -3.93
C GLU A 507 -6.79 -20.00 -4.69
N VAL A 508 -5.70 -20.10 -5.45
CA VAL A 508 -5.27 -19.01 -6.34
C VAL A 508 -6.22 -18.95 -7.54
N GLU A 509 -6.79 -17.77 -7.79
CA GLU A 509 -7.54 -17.47 -9.00
C GLU A 509 -6.58 -17.01 -10.11
N VAL A 510 -6.77 -17.55 -11.32
CA VAL A 510 -6.08 -17.05 -12.52
C VAL A 510 -7.01 -16.08 -13.24
N LEU A 511 -6.59 -14.81 -13.33
CA LEU A 511 -7.27 -13.78 -14.12
C LEU A 511 -6.84 -13.88 -15.58
N GLY A 512 -7.66 -13.33 -16.49
CA GLY A 512 -7.38 -13.35 -17.92
C GLY A 512 -7.78 -14.67 -18.58
N ASP A 513 -6.96 -15.14 -19.52
CA ASP A 513 -7.27 -16.33 -20.31
C ASP A 513 -6.81 -17.60 -19.57
N GLN A 514 -7.73 -18.57 -19.41
CA GLN A 514 -7.42 -19.82 -18.70
C GLN A 514 -6.47 -20.72 -19.51
N ASP A 515 -6.51 -20.62 -20.85
CA ASP A 515 -5.67 -21.34 -21.82
C ASP A 515 -4.52 -20.45 -22.36
N ALA A 516 -3.96 -19.61 -21.49
CA ALA A 516 -2.91 -18.66 -21.86
C ALA A 516 -1.61 -19.30 -22.38
N ASP A 517 -0.92 -18.59 -23.28
CA ASP A 517 0.43 -18.95 -23.73
C ASP A 517 1.50 -18.51 -22.72
N LEU A 518 1.18 -17.48 -21.92
CA LEU A 518 2.00 -16.94 -20.85
C LEU A 518 1.17 -16.76 -19.57
N LEU A 519 1.64 -17.35 -18.47
CA LEU A 519 1.20 -17.03 -17.11
C LEU A 519 2.15 -16.01 -16.49
N ILE A 520 1.62 -14.84 -16.14
CA ILE A 520 2.28 -13.86 -15.30
C ILE A 520 2.03 -14.25 -13.84
N VAL A 521 3.08 -14.34 -13.05
CA VAL A 521 3.02 -14.64 -11.61
C VAL A 521 3.55 -13.44 -10.83
N GLY A 522 2.71 -12.95 -9.91
CA GLY A 522 3.02 -11.79 -9.06
C GLY A 522 2.65 -12.01 -7.60
N TRP A 523 3.11 -11.09 -6.75
CA TRP A 523 2.71 -11.01 -5.35
C TRP A 523 2.91 -9.56 -4.83
N GLY A 524 2.30 -9.24 -3.69
CA GLY A 524 2.39 -7.89 -3.10
C GLY A 524 1.82 -6.77 -3.99
N GLY A 525 2.28 -5.53 -3.82
CA GLY A 525 1.87 -4.35 -4.60
C GLY A 525 2.22 -4.33 -6.09
N THR A 526 2.74 -5.42 -6.67
CA THR A 526 2.95 -5.52 -8.12
C THR A 526 1.66 -5.77 -8.89
N PHE A 527 0.57 -6.19 -8.20
CA PHE A 527 -0.69 -6.63 -8.81
C PHE A 527 -1.17 -5.70 -9.91
N GLY A 528 -1.31 -4.41 -9.60
CA GLY A 528 -1.93 -3.48 -10.53
C GLY A 528 -1.15 -3.31 -11.83
N HIS A 529 0.19 -3.30 -11.75
CA HIS A 529 1.05 -3.18 -12.91
C HIS A 529 1.02 -4.43 -13.78
N LEU A 530 0.95 -5.61 -13.14
CA LEU A 530 0.87 -6.89 -13.84
C LEU A 530 -0.51 -7.09 -14.49
N HIS A 531 -1.58 -6.66 -13.81
CA HIS A 531 -2.94 -6.69 -14.35
C HIS A 531 -3.08 -5.77 -15.56
N GLU A 532 -2.55 -4.55 -15.48
CA GLU A 532 -2.59 -3.62 -16.62
C GLU A 532 -1.75 -4.12 -17.81
N ALA A 533 -0.56 -4.70 -17.54
CA ALA A 533 0.25 -5.32 -18.57
C ALA A 533 -0.47 -6.51 -19.24
N MET A 534 -1.14 -7.36 -18.46
CA MET A 534 -1.98 -8.44 -18.97
C MET A 534 -3.10 -7.89 -19.87
N ASP A 535 -3.84 -6.88 -19.42
CA ASP A 535 -4.94 -6.31 -20.20
C ASP A 535 -4.45 -5.72 -21.54
N ILE A 536 -3.31 -5.02 -21.55
CA ILE A 536 -2.70 -4.47 -22.76
C ILE A 536 -2.27 -5.59 -23.73
N LEU A 537 -1.61 -6.64 -23.22
CA LEU A 537 -1.19 -7.77 -24.05
C LEU A 537 -2.39 -8.50 -24.67
N ARG A 538 -3.48 -8.66 -23.91
CA ARG A 538 -4.74 -9.25 -24.39
C ARG A 538 -5.42 -8.39 -25.45
N GLN A 539 -5.42 -7.07 -25.27
CA GLN A 539 -5.90 -6.12 -26.30
C GLN A 539 -5.08 -6.20 -27.58
N ASN A 540 -3.78 -6.53 -27.48
CA ASN A 540 -2.90 -6.77 -28.63
C ASN A 540 -3.05 -8.18 -29.24
N GLY A 541 -4.01 -8.99 -28.76
CA GLY A 541 -4.33 -10.31 -29.32
C GLY A 541 -3.56 -11.49 -28.74
N HIS A 542 -2.78 -11.30 -27.68
CA HIS A 542 -2.09 -12.39 -26.98
C HIS A 542 -3.00 -13.06 -25.94
N LYS A 543 -2.83 -14.38 -25.71
CA LYS A 543 -3.51 -15.09 -24.63
C LYS A 543 -2.64 -15.06 -23.37
N VAL A 544 -3.08 -14.34 -22.34
CA VAL A 544 -2.27 -14.11 -21.14
C VAL A 544 -3.12 -14.31 -19.88
N GLY A 545 -2.56 -15.05 -18.93
CA GLY A 545 -3.13 -15.26 -17.61
C GLY A 545 -2.32 -14.54 -16.53
N LEU A 546 -2.95 -14.19 -15.41
CA LEU A 546 -2.30 -13.62 -14.23
C LEU A 546 -2.69 -14.41 -12.98
N ALA A 547 -1.70 -15.01 -12.32
CA ALA A 547 -1.83 -15.59 -10.99
C ALA A 547 -1.12 -14.71 -9.96
N HIS A 548 -1.89 -14.04 -9.09
CA HIS A 548 -1.34 -13.16 -8.05
C HIS A 548 -1.49 -13.78 -6.66
N PHE A 549 -0.36 -14.05 -6.01
CA PHE A 549 -0.32 -14.78 -4.75
C PHE A 549 -0.49 -13.84 -3.56
N ARG A 550 -1.52 -14.14 -2.75
CA ARG A 550 -1.82 -13.51 -1.47
C ARG A 550 -1.38 -14.35 -0.26
N PHE A 551 -1.41 -15.67 -0.41
CA PHE A 551 -0.92 -16.64 0.57
C PHE A 551 0.40 -17.21 0.07
N ILE A 552 1.46 -17.06 0.88
CA ILE A 552 2.84 -17.40 0.49
C ILE A 552 3.34 -18.61 1.27
N ASN A 553 3.12 -18.64 2.59
CA ASN A 553 3.41 -19.81 3.40
C ASN A 553 2.26 -20.10 4.39
N PRO A 554 1.59 -21.27 4.29
CA PRO A 554 1.71 -22.23 3.19
C PRO A 554 1.19 -21.65 1.86
N LEU A 555 1.58 -22.28 0.75
CA LEU A 555 1.03 -21.99 -0.57
C LEU A 555 -0.38 -22.61 -0.71
N PRO A 556 -1.30 -22.00 -1.47
CA PRO A 556 -2.58 -22.62 -1.80
C PRO A 556 -2.41 -23.96 -2.52
N LYS A 557 -3.33 -24.90 -2.31
CA LYS A 557 -3.22 -26.29 -2.81
C LYS A 557 -3.08 -26.42 -4.31
N ASN A 558 -3.74 -25.54 -5.07
CA ASN A 558 -3.74 -25.56 -6.52
C ASN A 558 -2.47 -24.95 -7.16
N THR A 559 -1.49 -24.51 -6.34
CA THR A 559 -0.28 -23.83 -6.82
C THR A 559 0.51 -24.65 -7.83
N GLU A 560 0.81 -25.92 -7.54
CA GLU A 560 1.59 -26.77 -8.44
C GLU A 560 0.86 -26.99 -9.77
N GLN A 561 -0.45 -27.22 -9.72
CA GLN A 561 -1.29 -27.40 -10.91
C GLN A 561 -1.25 -26.14 -11.79
N ILE A 562 -1.48 -24.96 -11.21
CA ILE A 562 -1.47 -23.69 -11.93
C ILE A 562 -0.11 -23.42 -12.56
N LEU A 563 0.98 -23.64 -11.83
CA LEU A 563 2.31 -23.31 -12.34
C LEU A 563 2.82 -24.27 -13.43
N LYS A 564 2.21 -25.46 -13.55
CA LYS A 564 2.58 -26.47 -14.57
C LYS A 564 1.68 -26.49 -15.80
N GLN A 565 0.51 -25.86 -15.76
CA GLN A 565 -0.45 -25.93 -16.86
C GLN A 565 -0.13 -25.01 -18.05
N TYR A 566 0.77 -24.04 -17.88
CA TYR A 566 1.07 -23.04 -18.91
C TYR A 566 2.42 -23.29 -19.59
N PRO A 567 2.55 -23.04 -20.91
CA PRO A 567 3.80 -23.22 -21.64
C PRO A 567 4.92 -22.32 -21.12
N ASN A 568 4.61 -21.05 -20.87
CA ASN A 568 5.55 -20.06 -20.34
C ASN A 568 5.02 -19.51 -19.02
N VAL A 569 5.89 -19.42 -18.03
CA VAL A 569 5.58 -18.78 -16.75
C VAL A 569 6.65 -17.74 -16.46
N VAL A 570 6.25 -16.51 -16.17
CA VAL A 570 7.14 -15.43 -15.74
C VAL A 570 6.78 -14.98 -14.33
N VAL A 571 7.75 -15.03 -13.42
CA VAL A 571 7.59 -14.44 -12.08
C VAL A 571 8.16 -13.02 -12.11
N ALA A 572 7.30 -12.05 -11.84
CA ALA A 572 7.64 -10.63 -11.89
C ALA A 572 7.64 -10.03 -10.50
N GLU A 573 8.80 -9.55 -10.05
CA GLU A 573 8.98 -9.09 -8.67
C GLU A 573 9.99 -7.94 -8.52
N GLN A 574 9.76 -7.10 -7.51
CA GLN A 574 10.62 -5.94 -7.20
C GLN A 574 11.78 -6.32 -6.28
N ASN A 575 12.44 -7.42 -6.58
CA ASN A 575 13.62 -7.94 -5.88
C ASN A 575 14.42 -8.85 -6.85
N ASN A 576 15.37 -9.63 -6.35
CA ASN A 576 16.21 -10.51 -7.18
C ASN A 576 15.65 -11.92 -7.43
N GLY A 577 14.32 -12.11 -7.49
CA GLY A 577 13.68 -13.40 -7.75
C GLY A 577 13.52 -14.26 -6.49
N GLN A 578 13.16 -13.63 -5.37
CA GLN A 578 12.95 -14.32 -4.09
C GLN A 578 11.75 -15.27 -4.20
N PHE A 579 10.61 -14.81 -4.72
CA PHE A 579 9.42 -15.63 -4.82
C PHE A 579 9.60 -16.74 -5.87
N ALA A 580 10.22 -16.42 -7.01
CA ALA A 580 10.61 -17.41 -8.00
C ALA A 580 11.48 -18.53 -7.38
N SER A 581 12.47 -18.16 -6.57
CA SER A 581 13.33 -19.14 -5.89
C SER A 581 12.57 -19.98 -4.88
N TYR A 582 11.64 -19.37 -4.14
CA TYR A 582 10.78 -20.08 -3.20
C TYR A 582 9.85 -21.07 -3.92
N LEU A 583 9.15 -20.64 -4.98
CA LEU A 583 8.28 -21.51 -5.79
C LEU A 583 9.05 -22.69 -6.39
N ARG A 584 10.29 -22.47 -6.89
CA ARG A 584 11.16 -23.55 -7.37
C ARG A 584 11.53 -24.57 -6.30
N SER A 585 11.60 -24.15 -5.02
CA SER A 585 11.86 -25.07 -3.93
C SER A 585 10.61 -25.89 -3.52
N LYS A 586 9.42 -25.39 -3.85
CA LYS A 586 8.13 -26.02 -3.53
C LYS A 586 7.55 -26.86 -4.66
N VAL A 587 7.84 -26.51 -5.91
CA VAL A 587 7.30 -27.18 -7.10
C VAL A 587 8.43 -27.85 -7.88
N LYS A 588 8.36 -29.19 -7.97
CA LYS A 588 9.35 -29.99 -8.68
C LYS A 588 9.35 -29.68 -10.17
N ASP A 589 10.54 -29.57 -10.77
CA ASP A 589 10.78 -29.33 -12.20
C ASP A 589 10.19 -28.02 -12.74
N PHE A 590 9.93 -27.05 -11.85
CA PHE A 590 9.49 -25.71 -12.22
C PHE A 590 10.69 -24.78 -12.44
N ASN A 591 10.77 -24.11 -13.59
CA ASN A 591 11.83 -23.15 -13.90
C ASN A 591 11.27 -21.95 -14.68
N PRO A 592 10.69 -20.95 -13.99
CA PRO A 592 10.05 -19.82 -14.65
C PRO A 592 11.07 -18.83 -15.21
N HIS A 593 10.63 -18.05 -16.20
CA HIS A 593 11.28 -16.78 -16.53
C HIS A 593 11.19 -15.84 -15.32
N LYS A 594 12.16 -14.94 -15.18
CA LYS A 594 12.20 -13.97 -14.09
C LYS A 594 12.24 -12.56 -14.63
N PHE A 595 11.31 -11.72 -14.21
CA PHE A 595 11.34 -10.29 -14.45
C PHE A 595 11.59 -9.55 -13.12
N ASN A 596 12.84 -9.13 -12.92
CA ASN A 596 13.30 -8.58 -11.66
C ASN A 596 13.65 -7.08 -11.83
N ARG A 597 13.07 -6.19 -11.00
CA ARG A 597 13.48 -4.77 -10.96
C ARG A 597 13.64 -4.26 -9.53
N ILE A 598 14.86 -3.86 -9.20
CA ILE A 598 15.24 -3.37 -7.86
C ILE A 598 15.67 -1.92 -8.02
N LYS A 599 14.70 -1.01 -8.02
CA LYS A 599 14.92 0.41 -8.33
C LYS A 599 14.30 1.37 -7.31
N GLY A 600 13.73 0.86 -6.21
CA GLY A 600 12.96 1.68 -5.27
C GLY A 600 11.77 2.41 -5.92
N GLN A 601 11.23 1.87 -7.01
CA GLN A 601 10.17 2.49 -7.81
C GLN A 601 9.21 1.41 -8.30
N PRO A 602 7.90 1.73 -8.43
CA PRO A 602 6.92 0.85 -9.05
C PRO A 602 7.34 0.35 -10.43
N PHE A 603 6.73 -0.75 -10.89
CA PHE A 603 6.97 -1.20 -12.26
C PHE A 603 6.45 -0.18 -13.28
N VAL A 604 7.08 -0.20 -14.45
CA VAL A 604 6.63 0.55 -15.62
C VAL A 604 5.91 -0.44 -16.53
N VAL A 605 4.62 -0.24 -16.74
CA VAL A 605 3.71 -1.16 -17.46
C VAL A 605 4.19 -1.39 -18.88
N SER A 606 4.56 -0.33 -19.60
CA SER A 606 5.10 -0.42 -20.96
C SER A 606 6.33 -1.33 -21.05
N ARG A 607 7.18 -1.35 -20.03
CA ARG A 607 8.34 -2.25 -19.98
C ARG A 607 7.95 -3.70 -19.67
N LEU A 608 6.93 -3.92 -18.83
CA LEU A 608 6.39 -5.26 -18.59
C LEU A 608 5.86 -5.85 -19.90
N VAL A 609 5.03 -5.09 -20.62
CA VAL A 609 4.48 -5.47 -21.93
C VAL A 609 5.60 -5.85 -22.91
N GLU A 610 6.60 -4.98 -23.09
CA GLU A 610 7.74 -5.24 -23.99
C GLU A 610 8.45 -6.57 -23.69
N GLU A 611 8.68 -6.86 -22.41
CA GLU A 611 9.49 -8.01 -22.00
C GLU A 611 8.67 -9.30 -22.00
N PHE A 612 7.39 -9.22 -21.65
CA PHE A 612 6.47 -10.35 -21.72
C PHE A 612 6.18 -10.74 -23.18
N THR A 613 6.09 -9.77 -24.10
CA THR A 613 6.03 -10.05 -25.54
C THR A 613 7.27 -10.80 -26.01
N LYS A 614 8.48 -10.40 -25.60
CA LYS A 614 9.72 -11.12 -25.96
C LYS A 614 9.71 -12.58 -25.49
N ILE A 615 9.25 -12.83 -24.25
CA ILE A 615 9.13 -14.19 -23.71
C ILE A 615 8.19 -15.04 -24.59
N MET A 616 7.03 -14.50 -24.97
CA MET A 616 6.08 -15.21 -25.83
C MET A 616 6.62 -15.45 -27.25
N GLU A 617 7.45 -14.55 -27.76
CA GLU A 617 8.12 -14.68 -29.06
C GLU A 617 9.38 -15.57 -29.02
N GLY A 618 9.77 -16.07 -27.84
CA GLY A 618 10.98 -16.89 -27.66
C GLY A 618 12.30 -16.12 -27.85
N LYS A 619 12.31 -14.81 -27.58
CA LYS A 619 13.46 -13.91 -27.74
C LYS A 619 14.19 -13.57 -26.45
#